data_AF-A0A257C792-F1
#
_entry.id   AF-A0A257C792-F1
#
_cell.length_a   1.000
_cell.length_b   1.000
_cell.length_c   1.000
_cell.angle_alpha   90.00
_cell.angle_beta   90.00
_cell.angle_gamma   90.00
#
_symmetry.space_group_name_H-M   'P 1'
#
loop_
_entity.id
_entity.type
_entity.pdbx_description
1 polymer ?
#
loop_
_entity_poly.entity_id
_entity_poly.type
_entity_poly.pdbx_seq_one_letter_code
_entity_poly.pdbx_strand_id
1 'polypeptide(L)'
;MFGQVVLWVFELLPGLAAKGVQPTWDIRSRLYGDAPDCRVLPGVFDTVPVAGDQATARRRGLLSLRSRGVSVLGNDWQGLHRLWHACFRVPARIEAAADAAGLTANTLGLHFRGTDKNLASLDTNPVSADDFLRLAQDHLRSHPQIDAIFLATDEPGLVAKVRERLAPLPVIHLGDVPFHKSTDGDSQRSVRADRALLDCVLLSRCASVLKCSSALSGFAKVLNPELQIYRVAACKLFSDVPYFPDAWIPPMHSTEPECQRILQRQMQGDWLTSGHPLAAPAEPFVSRLRGTLSQRLVLRAKYLVSLALGRPRKA
;
A
#
# COMPACT_ATOMS: atom_id res chain seq x y z
N MET A 1 -8.09 -3.43 -0.80
CA MET A 1 -8.77 -4.23 0.25
C MET A 1 -8.30 -3.84 1.65
N PHE A 2 -7.18 -4.31 2.21
CA PHE A 2 -6.53 -3.62 3.36
C PHE A 2 -6.09 -2.19 3.00
N GLY A 3 -5.41 -2.06 1.85
CA GLY A 3 -4.91 -0.76 1.37
C GLY A 3 -5.99 0.29 1.11
N GLN A 4 -7.26 -0.09 1.00
CA GLN A 4 -8.34 0.88 0.75
C GLN A 4 -8.79 1.60 2.02
N VAL A 5 -8.95 0.85 3.12
CA VAL A 5 -9.24 1.44 4.44
C VAL A 5 -8.09 2.36 4.85
N VAL A 6 -6.85 1.89 4.70
CA VAL A 6 -5.64 2.68 5.00
C VAL A 6 -5.55 3.92 4.12
N LEU A 7 -5.78 3.79 2.80
CA LEU A 7 -5.81 4.93 1.88
C LEU A 7 -6.84 5.98 2.32
N TRP A 8 -8.06 5.56 2.68
CA TRP A 8 -9.10 6.48 3.12
C TRP A 8 -8.74 7.21 4.40
N VAL A 9 -8.05 6.55 5.32
CA VAL A 9 -7.51 7.18 6.52
C VAL A 9 -6.48 8.24 6.13
N PHE A 10 -5.52 7.93 5.25
CA PHE A 10 -4.55 8.93 4.78
C PHE A 10 -5.19 10.11 4.09
N GLU A 11 -6.19 9.90 3.24
CA GLU A 11 -6.89 10.98 2.56
C GLU A 11 -7.52 12.00 3.53
N LEU A 12 -7.81 11.58 4.78
CA LEU A 12 -8.41 12.40 5.83
C LEU A 12 -7.38 12.99 6.80
N LEU A 13 -6.33 12.24 7.14
CA LEU A 13 -5.36 12.59 8.19
C LEU A 13 -4.80 14.02 8.08
N PRO A 14 -4.31 14.49 6.92
CA PRO A 14 -3.77 15.84 6.80
C PRO A 14 -4.80 16.93 7.12
N GLY A 15 -6.04 16.74 6.68
CA GLY A 15 -7.13 17.69 6.95
C GLY A 15 -7.60 17.69 8.40
N LEU A 16 -7.43 16.58 9.12
CA LEU A 16 -7.68 16.48 10.56
C LEU A 16 -6.54 17.13 11.34
N ALA A 17 -5.29 16.83 10.98
CA ALA A 17 -4.09 17.40 11.59
C ALA A 17 -4.04 18.93 11.45
N ALA A 18 -4.35 19.47 10.27
CA ALA A 18 -4.42 20.90 10.03
C ALA A 18 -5.48 21.63 10.89
N LYS A 19 -6.45 20.90 11.46
CA LYS A 19 -7.48 21.42 12.36
C LYS A 19 -7.22 21.11 13.83
N GLY A 20 -6.07 20.52 14.16
CA GLY A 20 -5.78 20.05 15.51
C GLY A 20 -6.71 18.93 16.01
N VAL A 21 -7.39 18.22 15.10
CA VAL A 21 -8.32 17.15 15.48
C VAL A 21 -7.56 15.84 15.63
N GLN A 22 -7.60 15.26 16.84
CA GLN A 22 -7.09 13.93 17.14
C GLN A 22 -8.25 12.93 17.22
N PRO A 23 -8.54 12.17 16.14
CA PRO A 23 -9.66 11.23 16.14
C PRO A 23 -9.33 9.97 16.93
N THR A 24 -10.34 9.39 17.58
CA THR A 24 -10.36 7.96 17.88
C THR A 24 -10.91 7.19 16.67
N TRP A 25 -10.35 6.01 16.41
CA TRP A 25 -10.70 5.23 15.22
C TRP A 25 -11.53 4.00 15.62
N ASP A 26 -12.73 3.87 15.05
CA ASP A 26 -13.56 2.65 15.08
C ASP A 26 -14.03 2.37 13.65
N ILE A 27 -13.16 1.74 12.87
CA ILE A 27 -13.40 1.40 11.47
C ILE A 27 -13.75 -0.07 11.38
N ARG A 28 -14.91 -0.36 10.77
CA ARG A 28 -15.46 -1.70 10.64
C ARG A 28 -15.64 -2.06 9.16
N SER A 29 -15.36 -3.32 8.81
CA SER A 29 -15.53 -3.87 7.47
C SER A 29 -15.83 -5.35 7.56
N ARG A 30 -16.95 -5.79 6.97
CA ARG A 30 -17.28 -7.23 6.83
C ARG A 30 -16.28 -8.01 6.00
N LEU A 31 -15.40 -7.33 5.25
CA LEU A 31 -14.39 -8.00 4.43
C LEU A 31 -13.10 -8.30 5.19
N TYR A 32 -12.80 -7.56 6.26
CA TYR A 32 -11.49 -7.64 6.94
C TYR A 32 -11.57 -7.81 8.45
N GLY A 33 -12.68 -7.43 9.07
CA GLY A 33 -12.88 -7.64 10.49
C GLY A 33 -13.61 -8.95 10.75
N ASP A 34 -13.32 -9.55 11.89
CA ASP A 34 -13.97 -10.77 12.34
C ASP A 34 -15.36 -10.47 12.93
N ALA A 35 -16.26 -11.44 12.84
CA ALA A 35 -17.54 -11.37 13.53
C ALA A 35 -17.33 -11.38 15.07
N PRO A 36 -18.23 -10.78 15.87
CA PRO A 36 -19.48 -10.14 15.44
C PRO A 36 -19.36 -8.66 15.07
N ASP A 37 -18.30 -7.95 15.49
CA ASP A 37 -18.23 -6.49 15.36
C ASP A 37 -17.59 -5.98 14.06
N CYS A 38 -16.94 -6.88 13.31
CA CYS A 38 -16.26 -6.62 12.04
C CYS A 38 -15.22 -5.51 12.16
N ARG A 39 -14.59 -5.32 13.32
CA ARG A 39 -13.62 -4.24 13.54
C ARG A 39 -12.31 -4.49 12.79
N VAL A 40 -11.80 -3.44 12.16
CA VAL A 40 -10.51 -3.42 11.46
C VAL A 40 -9.51 -2.52 12.18
N LEU A 41 -9.97 -1.33 12.59
CA LEU A 41 -9.18 -0.37 13.38
C LEU A 41 -9.98 0.06 14.62
N PRO A 42 -9.45 -0.08 15.85
CA PRO A 42 -8.24 -0.85 16.17
C PRO A 42 -8.40 -2.34 15.82
N GLY A 43 -7.28 -3.05 15.68
CA GLY A 43 -7.26 -4.47 15.36
C GLY A 43 -6.02 -4.81 14.55
N VAL A 44 -6.04 -4.48 13.26
CA VAL A 44 -4.88 -4.62 12.37
C VAL A 44 -3.73 -3.71 12.82
N PHE A 45 -4.07 -2.49 13.24
CA PHE A 45 -3.14 -1.59 13.92
C PHE A 45 -3.64 -1.28 15.33
N ASP A 46 -2.70 -1.03 16.21
CA ASP A 46 -2.99 -0.43 17.51
C ASP A 46 -3.18 1.07 17.32
N THR A 47 -4.10 1.67 18.08
CA THR A 47 -4.35 3.11 18.04
C THR A 47 -3.57 3.81 19.15
N VAL A 48 -3.02 4.98 18.83
CA VAL A 48 -2.42 5.85 19.85
C VAL A 48 -3.54 6.42 20.72
N PRO A 49 -3.44 6.33 22.06
CA PRO A 49 -4.41 6.94 22.96
C PRO A 49 -4.48 8.45 22.73
N VAL A 50 -5.70 8.98 22.65
CA VAL A 50 -5.95 10.41 22.55
C VAL A 50 -6.31 10.93 23.93
N ALA A 51 -5.64 12.00 24.37
CA ALA A 51 -5.99 12.70 25.60
C ALA A 51 -7.26 13.54 25.37
N GLY A 52 -8.29 13.35 26.19
CA GLY A 52 -9.50 14.17 26.14
C GLY A 52 -10.75 13.45 26.62
N ASP A 53 -11.79 14.24 26.92
CA ASP A 53 -13.08 13.73 27.34
C ASP A 53 -13.85 13.13 26.15
N GLN A 54 -13.97 11.81 26.13
CA GLN A 54 -14.73 11.10 25.10
C GLN A 54 -16.24 11.33 25.19
N ALA A 55 -16.77 11.86 26.29
CA ALA A 55 -18.20 12.15 26.43
C ALA A 55 -18.70 13.16 25.40
N THR A 56 -17.82 14.05 24.91
CA THR A 56 -18.14 15.04 23.87
C THR A 56 -17.85 14.56 22.44
N ALA A 57 -17.30 13.36 22.28
CA ALA A 57 -16.88 12.86 20.98
C ALA A 57 -18.07 12.54 20.08
N ARG A 58 -18.07 13.10 18.86
CA ARG A 58 -19.11 12.83 17.86
C ARG A 58 -18.67 11.75 16.88
N ARG A 59 -19.36 10.61 16.87
CA ARG A 59 -19.13 9.55 15.88
C ARG A 59 -19.48 10.03 14.47
N ARG A 60 -18.59 9.78 13.50
CA ARG A 60 -18.81 10.07 12.08
C ARG A 60 -18.31 8.92 11.21
N GLY A 61 -19.06 8.58 10.16
CA GLY A 61 -18.62 7.57 9.19
C GLY A 61 -17.53 8.11 8.26
N LEU A 62 -16.57 7.25 7.89
CA LEU A 62 -15.46 7.60 6.97
C LEU A 62 -15.96 8.22 5.67
N LEU A 63 -16.98 7.63 5.05
CA LEU A 63 -17.53 8.13 3.78
C LEU A 63 -18.14 9.54 3.92
N SER A 64 -18.77 9.83 5.07
CA SER A 64 -19.28 11.17 5.37
C SER A 64 -18.14 12.18 5.49
N LEU A 65 -17.03 11.81 6.13
CA LEU A 65 -15.85 12.67 6.22
C LEU A 65 -15.23 12.91 4.84
N ARG A 66 -15.03 11.85 4.04
CA ARG A 66 -14.47 11.95 2.69
C ARG A 66 -15.32 12.84 1.77
N SER A 67 -16.64 12.77 1.88
CA SER A 67 -17.54 13.64 1.09
C SER A 67 -17.41 15.15 1.41
N ARG A 68 -16.79 15.51 2.54
CA ARG A 68 -16.56 16.92 2.93
C ARG A 68 -15.20 17.45 2.45
N GLY A 69 -14.34 16.56 1.94
CA GLY A 69 -13.01 16.89 1.47
C GLY A 69 -12.08 15.71 1.70
N VAL A 70 -11.32 15.36 0.67
CA VAL A 70 -10.20 14.43 0.75
C VAL A 70 -8.96 15.11 0.23
N SER A 71 -7.83 14.63 0.70
CA SER A 71 -6.52 15.06 0.24
C SER A 71 -6.04 14.17 -0.91
N VAL A 72 -5.40 14.78 -1.92
CA VAL A 72 -4.45 14.08 -2.78
C VAL A 72 -3.13 14.02 -2.01
N LEU A 73 -2.64 12.81 -1.79
CA LEU A 73 -1.41 12.56 -1.05
C LEU A 73 -0.22 12.67 -2.00
N GLY A 74 0.90 13.18 -1.51
CA GLY A 74 2.13 13.36 -2.28
C GLY A 74 3.24 12.41 -1.85
N ASN A 75 4.48 12.82 -2.15
CA ASN A 75 5.72 12.09 -1.89
C ASN A 75 6.52 12.58 -0.66
N ASP A 76 5.94 13.42 0.21
CA ASP A 76 6.56 13.70 1.53
C ASP A 76 6.35 12.51 2.48
N TRP A 77 7.19 11.48 2.30
CA TRP A 77 7.14 10.24 3.08
C TRP A 77 7.36 10.48 4.57
N GLN A 78 8.22 11.43 4.93
CA GLN A 78 8.50 11.77 6.33
C GLN A 78 7.29 12.41 7.01
N GLY A 79 6.63 13.37 6.35
CA GLY A 79 5.39 13.94 6.85
C GLY A 79 4.25 12.93 6.95
N LEU A 80 4.10 12.05 5.94
CA LEU A 80 3.10 10.97 5.95
C LEU A 80 3.34 9.96 7.06
N HIS A 81 4.59 9.56 7.29
CA HIS A 81 5.00 8.70 8.40
C HIS A 81 4.64 9.33 9.75
N ARG A 82 5.02 10.59 9.98
CA ARG A 82 4.65 11.31 11.21
C ARG A 82 3.14 11.37 11.42
N LEU A 83 2.37 11.66 10.38
CA LEU A 83 0.90 11.67 10.48
C LEU A 83 0.33 10.30 10.83
N TRP A 84 0.84 9.24 10.20
CA TRP A 84 0.41 7.88 10.49
C TRP A 84 0.73 7.49 11.94
N HIS A 85 1.97 7.70 12.36
CA HIS A 85 2.45 7.41 13.71
C HIS A 85 1.95 8.43 14.77
N ALA A 86 1.22 9.47 14.40
CA ALA A 86 0.44 10.22 15.37
C ALA A 86 -0.83 9.47 15.81
N CYS A 87 -1.32 8.53 14.98
CA CYS A 87 -2.61 7.86 15.18
C CYS A 87 -2.49 6.34 15.42
N PHE A 88 -1.47 5.70 14.86
CA PHE A 88 -1.38 4.24 14.82
C PHE A 88 0.00 3.71 15.20
N ARG A 89 0.05 2.46 15.67
CA ARG A 89 1.25 1.67 15.92
C ARG A 89 1.10 0.31 15.26
N VAL A 90 2.21 -0.26 14.82
CA VAL A 90 2.26 -1.69 14.47
C VAL A 90 2.08 -2.48 15.78
N PRO A 91 1.17 -3.46 15.83
CA PRO A 91 0.95 -4.22 17.06
C PRO A 91 2.17 -5.03 17.46
N ALA A 92 2.43 -5.17 18.77
CA ALA A 92 3.58 -5.91 19.29
C ALA A 92 3.65 -7.36 18.79
N ARG A 93 2.51 -8.01 18.55
CA ARG A 93 2.46 -9.37 17.96
C ARG A 93 3.04 -9.43 16.54
N ILE A 94 2.87 -8.36 15.76
CA ILE A 94 3.40 -8.27 14.39
C ILE A 94 4.88 -7.92 14.44
N GLU A 95 5.28 -7.00 15.32
CA GLU A 95 6.70 -6.67 15.54
C GLU A 95 7.50 -7.92 15.95
N ALA A 96 6.99 -8.68 16.94
CA ALA A 96 7.64 -9.91 17.38
C ALA A 96 7.72 -10.98 16.28
N ALA A 97 6.67 -11.13 15.46
CA ALA A 97 6.70 -12.03 14.31
C ALA A 97 7.69 -11.56 13.23
N ALA A 98 7.83 -10.24 13.05
CA ALA A 98 8.79 -9.67 12.11
C ALA A 98 10.24 -9.85 12.60
N ASP A 99 10.49 -9.73 13.91
CA ASP A 99 11.79 -9.99 14.52
C ASP A 99 12.17 -11.47 14.37
N ALA A 100 11.20 -12.38 14.58
CA ALA A 100 11.41 -13.82 14.44
C ALA A 100 11.64 -14.30 13.00
N ALA A 101 11.32 -13.48 11.98
CA ALA A 101 11.51 -13.84 10.58
C ALA A 101 12.98 -13.90 10.15
N GLY A 102 13.89 -13.31 10.94
CA GLY A 102 15.34 -13.41 10.71
C GLY A 102 15.85 -12.62 9.51
N LEU A 103 15.26 -11.45 9.21
CA LEU A 103 15.80 -10.55 8.18
C LEU A 103 17.18 -10.02 8.57
N THR A 104 18.06 -9.90 7.59
CA THR A 104 19.33 -9.18 7.71
C THR A 104 19.16 -7.72 7.29
N ALA A 105 20.09 -6.85 7.69
CA ALA A 105 20.11 -5.46 7.22
C ALA A 105 20.35 -5.34 5.70
N ASN A 106 20.79 -6.41 5.04
CA ASN A 106 21.10 -6.48 3.61
C ASN A 106 20.08 -7.32 2.82
N THR A 107 18.87 -7.52 3.34
CA THR A 107 17.85 -8.30 2.63
C THR A 107 17.22 -7.51 1.48
N LEU A 108 17.07 -8.13 0.30
CA LEU A 108 16.22 -7.63 -0.79
C LEU A 108 14.78 -8.07 -0.58
N GLY A 109 13.86 -7.12 -0.48
CA GLY A 109 12.44 -7.42 -0.50
C GLY A 109 11.90 -7.54 -1.93
N LEU A 110 11.21 -8.63 -2.23
CA LEU A 110 10.50 -8.86 -3.47
C LEU A 110 9.00 -8.95 -3.18
N HIS A 111 8.21 -8.06 -3.77
CA HIS A 111 6.75 -8.15 -3.71
C HIS A 111 6.15 -8.36 -5.10
N PHE A 112 5.88 -9.62 -5.43
CA PHE A 112 5.26 -10.00 -6.70
C PHE A 112 3.78 -10.33 -6.50
N ARG A 113 2.93 -9.62 -7.23
CA ARG A 113 1.48 -9.77 -7.18
C ARG A 113 0.98 -10.39 -8.48
N GLY A 114 0.82 -11.71 -8.51
CA GLY A 114 0.59 -12.47 -9.74
C GLY A 114 -0.89 -12.68 -10.12
N THR A 115 -1.78 -12.64 -9.13
CA THR A 115 -3.18 -13.06 -9.28
C THR A 115 -4.07 -12.01 -10.00
N ASP A 116 -5.06 -11.45 -9.30
CA ASP A 116 -6.10 -10.58 -9.85
C ASP A 116 -5.59 -9.31 -10.52
N LYS A 117 -4.37 -8.89 -10.15
CA LYS A 117 -3.81 -7.61 -10.57
C LYS A 117 -3.21 -7.63 -11.97
N ASN A 118 -2.79 -8.80 -12.47
CA ASN A 118 -2.36 -8.93 -13.86
C ASN A 118 -3.52 -8.73 -14.86
N LEU A 119 -4.76 -8.78 -14.40
CA LEU A 119 -5.95 -8.49 -15.21
C LEU A 119 -6.42 -7.03 -15.11
N ALA A 120 -5.84 -6.23 -14.21
CA ALA A 120 -6.23 -4.84 -13.95
C ALA A 120 -5.49 -3.86 -14.88
N SER A 121 -5.63 -4.05 -16.19
CA SER A 121 -4.93 -3.26 -17.22
C SER A 121 -5.21 -1.75 -17.17
N LEU A 122 -6.31 -1.34 -16.53
CA LEU A 122 -6.65 0.07 -16.31
C LEU A 122 -5.79 0.73 -15.21
N ASP A 123 -5.27 -0.04 -14.26
CA ASP A 123 -4.55 0.48 -13.08
C ASP A 123 -3.03 0.32 -13.22
N THR A 124 -2.58 -0.75 -13.88
CA THR A 124 -1.16 -1.12 -14.02
C THR A 124 -0.95 -1.90 -15.32
N ASN A 125 0.31 -2.19 -15.65
CA ASN A 125 0.66 -3.18 -16.67
C ASN A 125 0.99 -4.53 -16.00
N PRO A 126 0.66 -5.67 -16.64
CA PRO A 126 0.96 -7.00 -16.12
C PRO A 126 2.44 -7.34 -16.24
N VAL A 127 3.01 -7.89 -15.17
CA VAL A 127 4.42 -8.29 -15.13
C VAL A 127 4.50 -9.80 -15.05
N SER A 128 5.20 -10.44 -15.99
CA SER A 128 5.45 -11.87 -15.92
C SER A 128 6.43 -12.19 -14.79
N ALA A 129 6.35 -13.40 -14.23
CA ALA A 129 7.34 -13.85 -13.25
C ALA A 129 8.76 -13.82 -13.82
N ASP A 130 8.93 -14.14 -15.10
CA ASP A 130 10.25 -14.16 -15.74
C ASP A 130 10.84 -12.76 -15.88
N ASP A 131 10.05 -11.79 -16.35
CA ASP A 131 10.46 -10.39 -16.39
C ASP A 131 10.84 -9.87 -14.99
N PHE A 132 10.01 -10.18 -13.98
CA PHE A 132 10.25 -9.72 -12.61
C PHE A 132 11.55 -10.28 -12.05
N LEU A 133 11.83 -11.58 -12.26
CA LEU A 133 13.06 -12.22 -11.79
C LEU A 133 14.28 -11.72 -12.55
N ARG A 134 14.15 -11.42 -13.85
CA ARG A 134 15.22 -10.80 -14.65
C ARG A 134 15.61 -9.43 -14.08
N LEU A 135 14.62 -8.61 -13.74
CA LEU A 135 14.85 -7.32 -13.07
C LEU A 135 15.46 -7.50 -11.67
N ALA A 136 15.01 -8.49 -10.90
CA ALA A 136 15.61 -8.79 -9.60
C ALA A 136 17.11 -9.17 -9.73
N GLN A 137 17.48 -9.98 -10.72
CA GLN A 137 18.88 -10.33 -11.00
C GLN A 137 19.72 -9.10 -11.37
N ASP A 138 19.17 -8.17 -12.14
CA ASP A 138 19.84 -6.92 -12.49
C ASP A 138 20.06 -6.01 -11.27
N HIS A 139 19.06 -5.91 -10.40
CA HIS A 139 19.17 -5.17 -9.14
C HIS A 139 20.26 -5.76 -8.24
N LEU A 140 20.28 -7.09 -8.08
CA LEU A 140 21.30 -7.79 -7.29
C LEU A 140 22.72 -7.57 -7.82
N ARG A 141 22.92 -7.55 -9.14
CA ARG A 141 24.24 -7.25 -9.74
C ARG A 141 24.77 -5.86 -9.37
N SER A 142 23.87 -4.89 -9.17
CA SER A 142 24.22 -3.52 -8.79
C SER A 142 24.32 -3.32 -7.27
N HIS A 143 23.93 -4.32 -6.47
CA HIS A 143 23.89 -4.26 -5.01
C HIS A 143 24.52 -5.53 -4.40
N PRO A 144 25.84 -5.75 -4.59
CA PRO A 144 26.52 -6.98 -4.18
C PRO A 144 26.54 -7.22 -2.67
N GLN A 145 26.21 -6.21 -1.85
CA GLN A 145 26.06 -6.36 -0.41
C GLN A 145 24.83 -7.18 0.01
N ILE A 146 23.86 -7.38 -0.89
CA ILE A 146 22.62 -8.12 -0.59
C ILE A 146 22.94 -9.60 -0.35
N ASP A 147 22.54 -10.11 0.81
CA ASP A 147 22.88 -11.47 1.28
C ASP A 147 21.67 -12.38 1.48
N ALA A 148 20.45 -11.85 1.36
CA ALA A 148 19.21 -12.60 1.51
C ALA A 148 18.06 -11.99 0.70
N ILE A 149 17.03 -12.79 0.46
CA ILE A 149 15.79 -12.35 -0.20
C ILE A 149 14.61 -12.59 0.73
N PHE A 150 13.80 -11.56 0.95
CA PHE A 150 12.46 -11.70 1.49
C PHE A 150 11.44 -11.67 0.35
N LEU A 151 10.61 -12.70 0.24
CA LEU A 151 9.58 -12.79 -0.79
C LEU A 151 8.18 -12.70 -0.18
N ALA A 152 7.43 -11.68 -0.59
CA ALA A 152 5.99 -11.54 -0.35
C ALA A 152 5.25 -11.75 -1.67
N THR A 153 4.52 -12.86 -1.79
CA THR A 153 3.78 -13.18 -3.02
C THR A 153 2.52 -13.97 -2.75
N ASP A 154 1.55 -13.84 -3.66
CA ASP A 154 0.37 -14.67 -3.75
C ASP A 154 0.37 -15.58 -4.99
N GLU A 155 1.49 -15.63 -5.72
CA GLU A 155 1.63 -16.41 -6.95
C GLU A 155 2.15 -17.82 -6.64
N PRO A 156 1.36 -18.88 -6.90
CA PRO A 156 1.79 -20.26 -6.70
C PRO A 156 3.08 -20.57 -7.48
N GLY A 157 4.02 -21.26 -6.84
CA GLY A 157 5.26 -21.72 -7.47
C GLY A 157 6.33 -20.63 -7.67
N LEU A 158 6.04 -19.35 -7.44
CA LEU A 158 7.05 -18.30 -7.58
C LEU A 158 8.21 -18.47 -6.59
N VAL A 159 7.94 -18.96 -5.38
CA VAL A 159 8.97 -19.24 -4.37
C VAL A 159 10.03 -20.21 -4.91
N ALA A 160 9.61 -21.26 -5.61
CA ALA A 160 10.52 -22.24 -6.21
C ALA A 160 11.37 -21.58 -7.31
N LYS A 161 10.75 -20.79 -8.20
CA LYS A 161 11.45 -20.05 -9.25
C LYS A 161 12.47 -19.05 -8.70
N VAL A 162 12.14 -18.36 -7.61
CA VAL A 162 13.06 -17.43 -6.93
C VAL A 162 14.27 -18.17 -6.37
N ARG A 163 14.05 -19.29 -5.67
CA ARG A 163 15.14 -20.13 -5.12
C ARG A 163 16.06 -20.67 -6.21
N GLU A 164 15.50 -21.07 -7.35
CA GLU A 164 16.29 -21.56 -8.49
C GLU A 164 17.09 -20.44 -9.15
N ARG A 165 16.44 -19.32 -9.50
CA ARG A 165 17.06 -18.26 -10.32
C ARG A 165 17.95 -17.29 -9.57
N LEU A 166 17.73 -17.12 -8.27
CA LEU A 166 18.48 -16.18 -7.43
C LEU A 166 19.41 -16.91 -6.44
N ALA A 167 19.67 -18.20 -6.67
CA ALA A 167 20.69 -18.95 -5.95
C ALA A 167 22.07 -18.25 -6.06
N PRO A 168 22.92 -18.31 -5.03
CA PRO A 168 22.77 -19.09 -3.79
C PRO A 168 22.06 -18.36 -2.64
N LEU A 169 21.39 -17.22 -2.88
CA LEU A 169 20.84 -16.40 -1.81
C LEU A 169 19.73 -17.14 -1.03
N PRO A 170 19.74 -17.12 0.32
CA PRO A 170 18.66 -17.65 1.13
C PRO A 170 17.36 -16.87 0.87
N VAL A 171 16.25 -17.61 0.76
CA VAL A 171 14.92 -17.05 0.49
C VAL A 171 14.02 -17.23 1.70
N ILE A 172 13.72 -16.12 2.37
CA ILE A 172 12.77 -16.01 3.48
C ILE A 172 11.38 -15.82 2.88
N HIS A 173 10.50 -16.77 3.12
CA HIS A 173 9.10 -16.76 2.71
C HIS A 173 8.26 -17.30 3.86
N LEU A 174 7.25 -16.55 4.29
CA LEU A 174 6.44 -16.89 5.46
C LEU A 174 5.34 -17.95 5.16
N GLY A 175 5.43 -18.66 4.03
CA GLY A 175 4.45 -19.66 3.60
C GLY A 175 3.28 -19.08 2.81
N ASP A 176 2.50 -19.99 2.22
CA ASP A 176 1.39 -19.63 1.33
C ASP A 176 0.27 -18.94 2.11
N VAL A 177 -0.34 -17.92 1.49
CA VAL A 177 -1.50 -17.22 2.03
C VAL A 177 -2.71 -17.59 1.17
N PRO A 178 -3.82 -18.07 1.76
CA PRO A 178 -5.04 -18.31 1.01
C PRO A 178 -5.46 -17.06 0.24
N PHE A 179 -6.01 -17.22 -0.96
CA PHE A 179 -6.44 -16.10 -1.79
C PHE A 179 -7.36 -15.16 -1.00
N HIS A 180 -6.91 -13.93 -0.82
CA HIS A 180 -7.51 -12.94 0.08
C HIS A 180 -8.99 -12.56 -0.23
N LYS A 181 -9.54 -12.93 -1.40
CA LYS A 181 -10.98 -12.75 -1.71
C LYS A 181 -11.82 -14.02 -1.54
N SER A 182 -11.23 -15.15 -1.12
CA SER A 182 -12.01 -16.33 -0.75
C SER A 182 -12.92 -15.98 0.42
N THR A 183 -14.22 -16.20 0.24
CA THR A 183 -15.24 -16.06 1.29
C THR A 183 -15.33 -17.31 2.17
N ASP A 184 -14.54 -18.34 1.88
CA ASP A 184 -14.57 -19.59 2.62
C ASP A 184 -13.82 -19.39 3.94
N GLY A 185 -14.57 -19.41 5.04
CA GLY A 185 -14.08 -19.28 6.41
C GLY A 185 -14.14 -17.85 6.95
N ASP A 186 -15.24 -17.50 7.61
CA ASP A 186 -15.38 -16.25 8.40
C ASP A 186 -14.30 -16.08 9.49
N SER A 187 -13.65 -17.17 9.91
CA SER A 187 -12.68 -17.22 11.00
C SER A 187 -11.23 -16.86 10.64
N GLN A 188 -10.94 -16.43 9.40
CA GLN A 188 -9.56 -16.14 8.97
C GLN A 188 -9.32 -14.72 8.47
N ARG A 189 -10.26 -13.77 8.63
CA ARG A 189 -10.10 -12.41 8.08
C ARG A 189 -9.02 -11.62 8.81
N SER A 190 -9.02 -11.63 10.15
CA SER A 190 -7.95 -11.01 10.95
C SER A 190 -6.59 -11.62 10.66
N VAL A 191 -6.49 -12.95 10.55
CA VAL A 191 -5.24 -13.65 10.22
C VAL A 191 -4.67 -13.17 8.87
N ARG A 192 -5.51 -13.02 7.84
CA ARG A 192 -5.09 -12.48 6.54
C ARG A 192 -4.64 -11.02 6.64
N ALA A 193 -5.32 -10.21 7.46
CA ALA A 193 -4.96 -8.82 7.67
C ALA A 193 -3.63 -8.68 8.44
N ASP A 194 -3.43 -9.49 9.47
CA ASP A 194 -2.18 -9.59 10.23
C ASP A 194 -1.04 -10.04 9.33
N ARG A 195 -1.27 -11.05 8.47
CA ARG A 195 -0.28 -11.47 7.49
C ARG A 195 0.05 -10.37 6.48
N ALA A 196 -0.95 -9.69 5.94
CA ALA A 196 -0.74 -8.58 5.03
C ALA A 196 0.06 -7.44 5.68
N LEU A 197 -0.17 -7.16 6.97
CA LEU A 197 0.61 -6.18 7.71
C LEU A 197 2.03 -6.68 7.99
N LEU A 198 2.20 -7.95 8.36
CA LEU A 198 3.51 -8.55 8.59
C LEU A 198 4.38 -8.48 7.32
N ASP A 199 3.82 -8.77 6.14
CA ASP A 199 4.51 -8.60 4.87
C ASP A 199 4.91 -7.12 4.65
N CYS A 200 4.04 -6.15 4.97
CA CYS A 200 4.38 -4.72 4.90
C CYS A 200 5.56 -4.37 5.82
N VAL A 201 5.55 -4.86 7.06
CA VAL A 201 6.57 -4.57 8.08
C VAL A 201 7.91 -5.18 7.65
N LEU A 202 7.92 -6.43 7.20
CA LEU A 202 9.13 -7.10 6.71
C LEU A 202 9.71 -6.40 5.47
N LEU A 203 8.87 -6.01 4.51
CA LEU A 203 9.31 -5.20 3.37
C LEU A 203 9.91 -3.86 3.82
N SER A 204 9.35 -3.23 4.86
CA SER A 204 9.84 -1.94 5.38
C SER A 204 11.21 -2.04 6.06
N ARG A 205 11.60 -3.25 6.48
CA ARG A 205 12.88 -3.56 7.14
C ARG A 205 13.95 -4.07 6.16
N CYS A 206 13.60 -4.30 4.89
CA CYS A 206 14.57 -4.68 3.86
C CYS A 206 15.49 -3.50 3.49
N ALA A 207 16.69 -3.80 2.99
CA ALA A 207 17.62 -2.78 2.49
C ALA A 207 17.04 -2.04 1.27
N SER A 208 16.46 -2.82 0.36
CA SER A 208 15.74 -2.32 -0.81
C SER A 208 14.58 -3.24 -1.17
N VAL A 209 13.60 -2.72 -1.92
CA VAL A 209 12.41 -3.47 -2.35
C VAL A 209 12.13 -3.28 -3.83
N LEU A 210 11.89 -4.38 -4.55
CA LEU A 210 11.27 -4.39 -5.88
C LEU A 210 9.82 -4.86 -5.78
N LYS A 211 8.91 -4.16 -6.46
CA LYS A 211 7.48 -4.47 -6.37
C LYS A 211 6.70 -4.27 -7.67
N CYS A 212 5.69 -5.12 -7.87
CA CYS A 212 4.56 -4.81 -8.74
C CYS A 212 3.68 -3.72 -8.10
N SER A 213 2.79 -3.07 -8.87
CA SER A 213 1.79 -2.17 -8.31
C SER A 213 1.01 -2.90 -7.21
N SER A 214 0.97 -2.38 -5.98
CA SER A 214 0.20 -2.86 -4.82
C SER A 214 0.32 -1.88 -3.65
N ALA A 215 -0.82 -1.33 -3.20
CA ALA A 215 -0.83 -0.42 -2.06
C ALA A 215 -0.28 -1.06 -0.77
N LEU A 216 -0.32 -2.39 -0.65
CA LEU A 216 0.25 -3.14 0.49
C LEU A 216 1.76 -2.90 0.57
N SER A 217 2.51 -3.29 -0.45
CA SER A 217 3.96 -3.09 -0.46
C SER A 217 4.35 -1.62 -0.55
N GLY A 218 3.49 -0.76 -1.09
CA GLY A 218 3.77 0.67 -1.10
C GLY A 218 3.63 1.31 0.27
N PHE A 219 2.81 0.74 1.14
CA PHE A 219 2.67 1.19 2.53
C PHE A 219 3.95 0.92 3.36
N ALA A 220 4.80 -0.03 2.96
CA ALA A 220 6.11 -0.23 3.56
C ALA A 220 6.98 1.05 3.55
N LYS A 221 6.87 1.88 2.50
CA LYS A 221 7.56 3.18 2.40
C LYS A 221 7.02 4.23 3.37
N VAL A 222 5.78 4.08 3.82
CA VAL A 222 5.21 4.95 4.87
C VAL A 222 5.67 4.50 6.24
N LEU A 223 5.80 3.19 6.47
CA LEU A 223 6.37 2.65 7.71
C LEU A 223 7.86 3.02 7.86
N ASN A 224 8.62 2.96 6.76
CA ASN A 224 10.01 3.38 6.71
C ASN A 224 10.23 4.39 5.56
N PRO A 225 10.22 5.70 5.84
CA PRO A 225 10.46 6.76 4.85
C PRO A 225 11.81 6.66 4.14
N GLU A 226 12.81 6.01 4.74
CA GLU A 226 14.15 5.87 4.16
C GLU A 226 14.29 4.62 3.28
N LEU A 227 13.28 3.74 3.25
CA LEU A 227 13.30 2.50 2.47
C LEU A 227 13.58 2.76 0.98
N GLN A 228 14.62 2.16 0.42
CA GLN A 228 14.82 2.18 -1.03
C GLN A 228 13.80 1.24 -1.67
N ILE A 229 12.88 1.77 -2.46
CA ILE A 229 11.80 0.97 -3.05
C ILE A 229 11.54 1.40 -4.48
N TYR A 230 11.37 0.42 -5.35
CA TYR A 230 11.20 0.63 -6.78
C TYR A 230 10.03 -0.19 -7.30
N ARG A 231 9.23 0.44 -8.16
CA ARG A 231 8.17 -0.26 -8.90
C ARG A 231 8.71 -0.75 -10.24
N VAL A 232 8.24 -1.91 -10.67
CA VAL A 232 8.59 -2.50 -11.98
C VAL A 232 7.44 -2.47 -12.98
N ALA A 233 6.33 -1.81 -12.64
CA ALA A 233 5.19 -1.58 -13.52
C ALA A 233 4.66 -0.15 -13.40
N ALA A 234 3.96 0.28 -14.44
CA ALA A 234 3.27 1.56 -14.48
C ALA A 234 2.24 1.68 -13.34
N CYS A 235 2.10 2.87 -12.80
CA CYS A 235 0.96 3.27 -12.01
C CYS A 235 0.11 4.23 -12.85
N LYS A 236 -1.10 3.83 -13.22
CA LYS A 236 -2.01 4.67 -14.01
C LYS A 236 -2.82 5.57 -13.07
N LEU A 237 -3.45 6.61 -13.64
CA LEU A 237 -4.30 7.51 -12.86
C LEU A 237 -5.55 6.76 -12.39
N PHE A 238 -5.87 6.90 -11.10
CA PHE A 238 -7.10 6.39 -10.52
C PHE A 238 -8.16 7.49 -10.56
N SER A 239 -8.97 7.48 -11.62
CA SER A 239 -9.86 8.60 -12.00
C SER A 239 -9.04 9.84 -12.40
N ASP A 240 -8.79 10.72 -11.44
CA ASP A 240 -8.22 12.07 -11.62
C ASP A 240 -6.99 12.30 -10.73
N VAL A 241 -6.55 11.25 -10.01
CA VAL A 241 -5.44 11.35 -9.07
C VAL A 241 -4.50 10.15 -9.18
N PRO A 242 -3.20 10.35 -8.89
CA PRO A 242 -2.27 9.23 -8.74
C PRO A 242 -2.71 8.27 -7.63
N TYR A 243 -2.58 6.96 -7.87
CA TYR A 243 -2.92 5.93 -6.89
C TYR A 243 -1.87 5.86 -5.76
N PHE A 244 -2.16 6.45 -4.62
CA PHE A 244 -1.29 6.43 -3.45
C PHE A 244 -1.29 5.06 -2.73
N PRO A 245 -0.17 4.60 -2.16
CA PRO A 245 1.18 5.20 -2.20
C PRO A 245 1.96 4.90 -3.49
N ASP A 246 1.53 3.92 -4.27
CA ASP A 246 2.31 3.34 -5.37
C ASP A 246 2.78 4.32 -6.43
N ALA A 247 1.93 5.28 -6.79
CA ALA A 247 2.21 6.27 -7.81
C ALA A 247 3.48 7.09 -7.50
N TRP A 248 3.78 7.30 -6.23
CA TRP A 248 4.92 8.11 -5.79
C TRP A 248 6.19 7.30 -5.54
N ILE A 249 6.13 5.98 -5.71
CA ILE A 249 7.31 5.13 -5.67
C ILE A 249 8.05 5.27 -7.01
N PRO A 250 9.37 5.51 -7.00
CA PRO A 250 10.11 5.67 -8.24
C PRO A 250 10.11 4.38 -9.06
N PRO A 251 10.08 4.47 -10.40
CA PRO A 251 10.32 3.31 -11.24
C PRO A 251 11.74 2.76 -11.01
N MET A 252 11.92 1.46 -11.17
CA MET A 252 13.25 0.86 -11.23
C MET A 252 14.02 1.39 -12.45
N HIS A 253 15.33 1.57 -12.30
CA HIS A 253 16.24 1.91 -13.38
C HIS A 253 17.22 0.75 -13.62
N SER A 254 17.66 0.59 -14.86
CA SER A 254 18.63 -0.41 -15.28
C SER A 254 19.51 0.12 -16.39
N THR A 255 20.77 -0.32 -16.42
CA THR A 255 21.70 -0.09 -17.54
C THR A 255 21.77 -1.30 -18.48
N GLU A 256 21.11 -2.42 -18.16
CA GLU A 256 21.13 -3.63 -18.97
C GLU A 256 20.05 -3.55 -20.08
N PRO A 257 20.41 -3.72 -21.38
CA PRO A 257 19.49 -3.48 -22.49
C PRO A 257 18.19 -4.29 -22.47
N GLU A 258 18.21 -5.54 -22.01
CA GLU A 258 17.00 -6.36 -21.89
C GLU A 258 16.07 -5.86 -20.77
N CYS A 259 16.62 -5.54 -19.61
CA CYS A 259 15.89 -4.95 -18.49
C CYS A 259 15.30 -3.59 -18.86
N GLN A 260 16.02 -2.77 -19.63
CA GLN A 260 15.49 -1.52 -20.18
C GLN A 260 14.27 -1.76 -21.09
N ARG A 261 14.33 -2.77 -21.98
CA ARG A 261 13.19 -3.13 -22.83
C ARG A 261 11.99 -3.62 -22.00
N ILE A 262 12.23 -4.42 -20.97
CA ILE A 262 11.19 -4.86 -20.03
C ILE A 262 10.56 -3.64 -19.35
N LEU A 263 11.37 -2.77 -18.74
CA LEU A 263 10.89 -1.59 -18.02
C LEU A 263 10.14 -0.63 -18.95
N GLN A 264 10.62 -0.38 -20.17
CA GLN A 264 9.94 0.47 -21.14
C GLN A 264 8.52 -0.05 -21.46
N ARG A 265 8.39 -1.37 -21.70
CA ARG A 265 7.08 -2.02 -21.88
C ARG A 265 6.22 -1.88 -20.62
N GLN A 266 6.79 -2.18 -19.45
CA GLN A 266 6.04 -2.22 -18.20
C GLN A 266 5.64 -0.83 -17.69
N MET A 267 6.35 0.23 -18.08
CA MET A 267 6.07 1.63 -17.71
C MET A 267 5.19 2.37 -18.73
N GLN A 268 4.68 1.70 -19.77
CA GLN A 268 3.82 2.35 -20.75
C GLN A 268 2.54 2.92 -20.09
N GLY A 269 2.26 4.20 -20.36
CA GLY A 269 1.10 4.90 -19.82
C GLY A 269 1.23 5.26 -18.34
N ASP A 270 2.45 5.27 -17.80
CA ASP A 270 2.69 5.68 -16.43
C ASP A 270 2.29 7.14 -16.19
N TRP A 271 1.64 7.40 -15.06
CA TRP A 271 1.13 8.72 -14.74
C TRP A 271 2.22 9.80 -14.68
N LEU A 272 3.46 9.46 -14.30
CA LEU A 272 4.58 10.42 -14.27
C LEU A 272 4.92 10.95 -15.67
N THR A 273 4.67 10.14 -16.71
CA THR A 273 4.94 10.50 -18.11
C THR A 273 3.72 11.09 -18.83
N SER A 274 2.57 11.17 -18.16
CA SER A 274 1.31 11.59 -18.77
C SER A 274 1.14 13.10 -18.94
N GLY A 275 2.11 13.92 -18.50
CA GLY A 275 1.99 15.38 -18.48
C GLY A 275 1.00 15.89 -17.42
N HIS A 276 0.58 15.04 -16.48
CA HIS A 276 -0.34 15.43 -15.41
C HIS A 276 0.26 16.55 -14.53
N PRO A 277 -0.51 17.56 -14.07
CA PRO A 277 0.02 18.68 -13.29
C PRO A 277 0.73 18.28 -11.98
N LEU A 278 0.36 17.11 -11.43
CA LEU A 278 1.01 16.54 -10.24
C LEU A 278 2.29 15.76 -10.53
N ALA A 279 2.65 15.53 -11.79
CA ALA A 279 3.87 14.80 -12.17
C ALA A 279 5.14 15.67 -12.12
N ALA A 280 4.99 17.00 -12.06
CA ALA A 280 6.08 17.96 -11.93
C ALA A 280 6.03 18.76 -10.62
N PRO A 281 5.87 18.16 -9.43
CA PRO A 281 5.98 18.93 -8.21
C PRO A 281 7.46 19.29 -8.01
N ALA A 282 7.75 20.60 -7.96
CA ALA A 282 9.09 21.09 -7.66
C ALA A 282 9.56 20.66 -6.24
N GLU A 283 8.62 20.42 -5.33
CA GLU A 283 8.90 20.07 -3.94
C GLU A 283 7.99 18.94 -3.43
N PRO A 284 8.49 18.07 -2.53
CA PRO A 284 7.67 17.10 -1.84
C PRO A 284 6.50 17.74 -1.08
N PHE A 285 5.38 17.04 -1.01
CA PHE A 285 4.23 17.49 -0.23
C PHE A 285 3.52 16.32 0.45
N VAL A 286 2.97 16.56 1.64
CA VAL A 286 2.14 15.56 2.34
C VAL A 286 0.81 15.41 1.61
N SER A 287 0.14 16.53 1.39
CA SER A 287 -1.21 16.56 0.82
C SER A 287 -1.57 17.87 0.13
N ARG A 288 -2.45 17.78 -0.87
CA ARG A 288 -3.20 18.90 -1.46
C ARG A 288 -4.69 18.61 -1.40
N LEU A 289 -5.53 19.63 -1.37
CA LEU A 289 -6.97 19.40 -1.43
C LEU A 289 -7.38 18.78 -2.78
N ARG A 290 -8.13 17.68 -2.77
CA ARG A 290 -8.60 17.05 -4.00
C ARG A 290 -9.77 17.82 -4.59
N GLY A 291 -9.58 18.25 -5.83
CA GLY A 291 -10.61 18.81 -6.69
C GLY A 291 -11.07 20.22 -6.33
N THR A 292 -11.70 20.86 -7.32
CA THR A 292 -12.29 22.20 -7.18
C THR A 292 -13.52 22.17 -6.27
N LEU A 293 -14.03 23.34 -5.88
CA LEU A 293 -15.30 23.44 -5.13
C LEU A 293 -16.45 22.76 -5.88
N SER A 294 -16.54 22.94 -7.20
CA SER A 294 -17.59 22.33 -8.04
C SER A 294 -17.48 20.81 -8.08
N GLN A 295 -16.27 20.25 -8.22
CA GLN A 295 -16.07 18.79 -8.17
C GLN A 295 -16.47 18.21 -6.81
N ARG A 296 -16.19 18.91 -5.71
CA ARG A 296 -16.62 18.51 -4.36
C ARG A 296 -18.14 18.51 -4.22
N LEU A 297 -18.83 19.51 -4.79
CA LEU A 297 -20.30 19.55 -4.81
C LEU A 297 -20.88 18.38 -5.61
N VAL A 298 -20.31 18.03 -6.77
CA VAL A 298 -20.73 16.88 -7.57
C VAL A 298 -20.52 15.56 -6.82
N LEU A 299 -19.38 15.38 -6.17
CA LEU A 299 -19.12 14.18 -5.35
C LEU A 299 -20.10 14.06 -4.18
N ARG A 300 -20.43 15.19 -3.54
CA ARG A 300 -21.41 15.26 -2.46
C ARG A 300 -22.83 14.93 -2.96
N ALA A 301 -23.23 15.46 -4.11
CA ALA A 301 -24.51 15.14 -4.73
C ALA A 301 -24.62 13.66 -5.09
N LYS A 302 -23.59 13.09 -5.74
CA LYS A 302 -23.52 11.65 -6.05
C LYS A 302 -23.62 10.79 -4.78
N TYR A 303 -23.03 11.22 -3.67
CA TYR A 303 -23.13 10.53 -2.39
C TYR A 303 -24.55 10.56 -1.82
N LEU A 304 -25.20 11.73 -1.80
CA LEU A 304 -26.58 11.87 -1.33
C LEU A 304 -27.56 11.04 -2.16
N VAL A 305 -27.40 11.02 -3.48
CA VAL A 305 -28.20 10.17 -4.38
C VAL A 305 -28.00 8.68 -4.08
N SER A 306 -26.74 8.24 -3.89
CA SER A 306 -26.47 6.84 -3.55
C SER A 306 -27.11 6.41 -2.23
N LEU A 307 -27.12 7.28 -1.22
CA LEU A 307 -27.81 7.05 0.05
C LEU A 307 -29.32 6.95 -0.14
N ALA A 308 -29.92 7.89 -0.88
CA ALA A 308 -31.35 7.90 -1.16
C ALA A 308 -31.81 6.64 -1.91
N LEU A 309 -30.97 6.10 -2.80
CA LEU A 309 -31.27 4.89 -3.57
C LEU A 309 -30.96 3.57 -2.83
N GLY A 310 -30.49 3.63 -1.58
CA GLY A 310 -30.10 2.43 -0.83
C GLY A 310 -29.00 1.60 -1.50
N ARG A 311 -28.26 2.16 -2.48
CA ARG A 311 -27.21 1.44 -3.19
C ARG A 311 -25.95 1.47 -2.33
N PRO A 312 -25.47 0.32 -1.80
CA PRO A 312 -24.17 0.28 -1.17
C PRO A 312 -23.14 0.58 -2.26
N ARG A 313 -22.49 1.75 -2.21
CA ARG A 313 -21.28 1.93 -2.99
C ARG A 313 -20.31 0.84 -2.55
N LYS A 314 -19.66 0.18 -3.51
CA LYS A 314 -18.47 -0.61 -3.25
C LYS A 314 -17.54 0.29 -2.43
N ALA A 315 -17.39 -0.09 -1.15
CA ALA A 315 -16.46 0.57 -0.26
C ALA A 315 -15.07 0.42 -0.83
#